data_AF-A0A2E9NQ76-F1
#
_entry.id   AF-A0A2E9NQ76-F1
#
_cell.length_a   1.000
_cell.length_b   1.000
_cell.length_c   1.000
_cell.angle_alpha   90.00
_cell.angle_beta   90.00
_cell.angle_gamma   90.00
#
_symmetry.space_group_name_H-M   'P 1'
#
loop_
_entity.id
_entity.type
_entity.pdbx_description
1 polymer ?
#
loop_
_entity_poly.entity_id
_entity_poly.type
_entity_poly.pdbx_seq_one_letter_code
_entity_poly.pdbx_strand_id
1 'polypeptide(L)'
;MSDVETTEWSGEGAFTQTLIDVIAPLADVAFLRVEDAPATRVDVGYQFISNELYVAFRSETVQMPTNRFGFWPTTVRVQQKQMSLDGLAGVLTAADEVGEPDYGDNGMMQYLRTERVVQPYQTRGYKLVEMVRIYEVADLASPVGVTR
;
A
#
# COMPACT_ATOMS: atom_id res chain seq x y z
N MET A 1 -12.45 -4.35 -8.34
CA MET A 1 -11.16 -4.41 -9.07
C MET A 1 -10.59 -3.00 -9.05
N SER A 2 -9.44 -2.83 -8.41
CA SER A 2 -8.71 -1.56 -8.39
C SER A 2 -8.06 -1.30 -9.74
N ASP A 3 -7.79 -0.03 -10.04
CA ASP A 3 -6.88 0.34 -11.12
C ASP A 3 -5.43 0.12 -10.66
N VAL A 4 -4.62 -0.59 -11.45
CA VAL A 4 -3.26 -1.01 -11.07
C VAL A 4 -2.25 -0.42 -12.06
N GLU A 5 -1.38 0.46 -11.56
CA GLU A 5 -0.32 1.10 -12.34
C GLU A 5 1.05 0.50 -11.96
N THR A 6 1.70 -0.16 -12.92
CA THR A 6 3.02 -0.80 -12.71
C THR A 6 4.07 -0.33 -13.72
N THR A 7 3.85 0.81 -14.35
CA THR A 7 4.71 1.35 -15.43
C THR A 7 6.11 1.73 -14.93
N GLU A 8 6.22 2.12 -13.65
CA GLU A 8 7.48 2.50 -13.00
C GLU A 8 8.06 1.37 -12.12
N TRP A 9 7.51 0.16 -12.21
CA TRP A 9 8.03 -1.03 -11.54
C TRP A 9 8.78 -1.92 -12.54
N SER A 10 9.99 -2.32 -12.19
CA SER A 10 10.84 -3.22 -12.98
C SER A 10 10.24 -4.62 -13.17
N GLY A 11 9.27 -5.00 -12.35
CA GLY A 11 8.80 -6.39 -12.22
C GLY A 11 9.67 -7.24 -11.29
N GLU A 12 10.66 -6.64 -10.61
CA GLU A 12 11.47 -7.35 -9.62
C GLU A 12 10.80 -7.40 -8.24
N GLY A 13 10.91 -8.55 -7.58
CA GLY A 13 10.40 -8.78 -6.22
C GLY A 13 9.20 -9.73 -6.19
N ALA A 14 9.43 -10.95 -5.71
CA ALA A 14 8.38 -11.96 -5.59
C ALA A 14 7.35 -11.57 -4.51
N PHE A 15 7.82 -10.94 -3.43
CA PHE A 15 6.94 -10.47 -2.37
C PHE A 15 6.11 -9.27 -2.82
N THR A 16 6.66 -8.39 -3.64
CA THR A 16 5.94 -7.26 -4.26
C THR A 16 4.80 -7.76 -5.14
N GLN A 17 5.03 -8.77 -5.98
CA GLN A 17 3.95 -9.40 -6.75
C GLN A 17 2.87 -10.00 -5.83
N THR A 18 3.27 -10.68 -4.75
CA THR A 18 2.33 -11.26 -3.77
C THR A 18 1.45 -10.17 -3.15
N LEU A 19 2.02 -9.01 -2.79
CA LEU A 19 1.27 -7.87 -2.28
C LEU A 19 0.28 -7.32 -3.33
N ILE A 20 0.68 -7.20 -4.60
CA ILE A 20 -0.22 -6.79 -5.68
C ILE A 20 -1.41 -7.76 -5.80
N ASP A 21 -1.14 -9.06 -5.78
CA ASP A 21 -2.15 -10.10 -5.94
C ASP A 21 -3.16 -10.11 -4.78
N VAL A 22 -2.74 -9.75 -3.57
CA VAL A 22 -3.62 -9.64 -2.39
C VAL A 22 -4.38 -8.31 -2.36
N ILE A 23 -3.73 -7.19 -2.73
CA ILE A 23 -4.31 -5.84 -2.61
C ILE A 23 -5.26 -5.52 -3.77
N ALA A 24 -4.89 -5.84 -5.02
CA ALA A 24 -5.65 -5.43 -6.21
C ALA A 24 -7.09 -5.96 -6.28
N PRO A 25 -7.41 -7.16 -5.74
CA PRO A 25 -8.79 -7.65 -5.68
C PRO A 25 -9.66 -6.95 -4.65
N LEU A 26 -9.09 -6.25 -3.65
CA LEU A 26 -9.84 -5.66 -2.54
C LEU A 26 -10.82 -4.61 -3.07
N ALA A 27 -12.10 -4.75 -2.68
CA ALA A 27 -13.16 -3.86 -3.15
C ALA A 27 -12.96 -2.42 -2.68
N ASP A 28 -12.43 -2.24 -1.47
CA ASP A 28 -12.22 -0.93 -0.84
C ASP A 28 -11.01 -0.17 -1.39
N VAL A 29 -10.19 -0.82 -2.22
CA VAL A 29 -9.06 -0.19 -2.91
C VAL A 29 -9.53 0.37 -4.25
N ALA A 30 -9.32 1.68 -4.45
CA ALA A 30 -9.63 2.38 -5.69
C ALA A 30 -8.47 2.27 -6.69
N PHE A 31 -7.25 2.44 -6.20
CA PHE A 31 -6.05 2.56 -7.01
C PHE A 31 -4.83 1.97 -6.28
N LEU A 32 -3.95 1.31 -7.02
CA LEU A 32 -2.68 0.79 -6.56
C LEU A 32 -1.59 1.12 -7.60
N ARG A 33 -0.57 1.87 -7.20
CA ARG A 33 0.61 2.13 -8.02
C ARG A 33 1.84 1.51 -7.40
N VAL A 34 2.69 0.93 -8.24
CA VAL A 34 3.91 0.23 -7.84
C VAL A 34 5.10 0.86 -8.55
N GLU A 35 6.14 1.19 -7.81
CA GLU A 35 7.35 1.84 -8.31
C GLU A 35 8.60 1.18 -7.72
N ASP A 36 9.68 1.13 -8.51
CA ASP A 36 11.00 0.80 -7.97
C ASP A 36 11.52 1.95 -7.12
N ALA A 37 11.97 1.65 -5.90
CA ALA A 37 12.61 2.64 -5.06
C ALA A 37 14.09 2.81 -5.45
N PRO A 38 14.67 4.02 -5.32
CA PRO A 38 16.06 4.30 -5.71
C PRO A 38 17.13 3.55 -4.90
N ALA A 39 16.74 2.73 -3.92
CA ALA A 39 17.65 2.04 -3.00
C ALA A 39 18.12 0.66 -3.50
N THR A 40 17.70 0.19 -4.67
CA THR A 40 18.12 -1.12 -5.23
C THR A 40 19.65 -1.21 -5.35
N ARG A 41 20.24 -2.22 -4.70
CA ARG A 41 21.70 -2.40 -4.63
C ARG A 41 22.08 -3.87 -4.74
N VAL A 42 23.05 -4.14 -5.61
CA VAL A 42 23.62 -5.47 -5.79
C VAL A 42 25.05 -5.47 -5.27
N ASP A 43 25.38 -6.42 -4.40
CA ASP A 43 26.71 -6.62 -3.83
C ASP A 43 27.09 -8.11 -3.90
N VAL A 44 28.36 -8.45 -3.66
CA VAL A 44 28.93 -9.79 -3.87
C VAL A 44 28.29 -10.86 -2.96
N GLY A 45 27.59 -10.43 -1.89
CA GLY A 45 26.93 -11.30 -0.92
C GLY A 45 25.41 -11.12 -0.79
N TYR A 46 24.83 -10.07 -1.38
CA TYR A 46 23.39 -9.84 -1.32
C TYR A 46 22.87 -9.03 -2.51
N GLN A 47 21.61 -9.27 -2.83
CA GLN A 47 20.80 -8.43 -3.72
C GLN A 47 19.74 -7.76 -2.87
N PHE A 48 19.62 -6.44 -2.97
CA PHE A 48 18.60 -5.67 -2.28
C PHE A 48 17.64 -5.10 -3.31
N ILE A 49 16.37 -5.51 -3.23
CA ILE A 49 15.25 -4.98 -3.99
C ILE A 49 14.48 -4.06 -3.05
N SER A 50 14.15 -2.87 -3.52
CA SER A 50 13.33 -1.93 -2.77
C SER A 50 12.21 -1.41 -3.65
N ASN A 51 10.97 -1.62 -3.25
CA ASN A 51 9.79 -1.19 -4.00
C ASN A 51 8.87 -0.35 -3.11
N GLU A 52 8.12 0.56 -3.72
CA GLU A 52 7.13 1.40 -3.06
C GLU A 52 5.75 1.19 -3.70
N LEU A 53 4.74 0.98 -2.87
CA LEU A 53 3.35 0.85 -3.26
C LEU A 53 2.58 2.06 -2.75
N TYR A 54 1.79 2.65 -3.63
CA TYR A 54 0.93 3.78 -3.33
C TYR A 54 -0.52 3.33 -3.47
N VAL A 55 -1.27 3.34 -2.37
CA VAL A 55 -2.66 2.87 -2.32
C VAL A 55 -3.63 4.02 -2.09
N ALA A 56 -4.71 4.06 -2.86
CA ALA A 56 -5.85 4.94 -2.61
C ALA A 56 -7.08 4.10 -2.28
N PHE A 57 -7.76 4.44 -1.19
CA PHE A 57 -9.02 3.80 -0.81
C PHE A 57 -10.21 4.48 -1.46
N ARG A 58 -11.28 3.72 -1.70
CA ARG A 58 -12.56 4.27 -2.16
C ARG A 58 -13.13 5.20 -1.09
N SER A 59 -13.71 6.31 -1.54
CA SER A 59 -14.44 7.26 -0.69
C SER A 59 -15.93 7.22 -1.03
N GLU A 60 -16.77 7.23 0.00
CA GLU A 60 -18.23 7.35 -0.13
C GLU A 60 -18.71 8.64 0.53
N THR A 61 -19.65 9.32 -0.13
CA THR A 61 -20.26 10.53 0.42
C THR A 61 -21.36 10.17 1.40
N VAL A 62 -21.09 10.30 2.69
CA VAL A 62 -22.04 10.01 3.77
C VAL A 62 -22.66 11.32 4.26
N GLN A 63 -23.98 11.32 4.49
CA GLN A 63 -24.65 12.41 5.18
C GLN A 63 -24.49 12.25 6.68
N MET A 64 -23.71 13.14 7.30
CA MET A 64 -23.50 13.16 8.73
C MET A 64 -24.29 14.30 9.39
N PRO A 65 -25.04 14.03 10.47
CA PRO A 65 -25.62 15.07 11.29
C PRO A 65 -24.51 15.84 12.01
N THR A 66 -24.61 17.16 12.01
CA THR A 66 -23.74 18.06 12.78
C THR A 66 -24.59 19.19 13.37
N ASN A 67 -24.05 19.92 14.34
CA ASN A 67 -24.71 21.10 14.88
C ASN A 67 -24.09 22.38 14.32
N ARG A 68 -24.90 23.17 13.60
CA ARG A 68 -24.57 24.56 13.30
C ARG A 68 -24.78 25.38 14.59
N PHE A 69 -23.78 26.17 14.97
CA PHE A 69 -23.76 26.95 16.23
C PHE A 69 -23.92 26.13 17.53
N GLY A 70 -23.59 24.83 17.53
CA GLY A 70 -23.59 24.00 18.74
C GLY A 70 -24.95 23.44 19.17
N PHE A 71 -26.08 23.95 18.63
CA PHE A 71 -27.43 23.48 18.98
C PHE A 71 -28.39 23.31 17.79
N TRP A 72 -28.08 23.84 16.60
CA TRP A 72 -28.99 23.74 15.46
C TRP A 72 -28.62 22.52 14.58
N PRO A 73 -29.41 21.44 14.58
CA PRO A 73 -29.09 20.26 13.79
C PRO A 73 -29.11 20.59 12.30
N THR A 74 -28.03 20.23 11.61
CA THR A 74 -27.88 20.30 10.16
C THR A 74 -27.24 19.03 9.66
N THR A 75 -27.40 18.71 8.39
CA THR A 75 -26.71 17.59 7.75
C THR A 75 -25.61 18.13 6.85
N VAL A 76 -24.42 17.52 6.89
CA VAL A 76 -23.34 17.80 5.93
C VAL A 76 -23.02 16.53 5.17
N ARG A 77 -22.57 16.68 3.93
CA ARG A 77 -22.00 15.58 3.15
C ARG A 77 -20.50 15.53 3.41
N VAL A 78 -19.99 14.40 3.89
CA VAL A 78 -18.57 14.16 4.15
C VAL A 78 -18.11 13.01 3.27
N GLN A 79 -16.94 13.14 2.64
CA GLN A 79 -16.28 12.00 2.01
C GLN A 79 -15.65 11.14 3.10
N GLN A 80 -16.11 9.90 3.22
CA GLN A 80 -15.58 8.93 4.16
C GLN A 80 -14.90 7.81 3.37
N LYS A 81 -13.62 7.56 3.67
CA LYS A 81 -12.89 6.43 3.10
C LYS A 81 -13.51 5.12 3.61
N GLN A 82 -13.65 4.15 2.72
CA GLN A 82 -14.18 2.83 3.03
C GLN A 82 -13.16 1.95 3.78
N MET A 83 -11.87 2.31 3.69
CA MET A 83 -10.77 1.63 4.38
C MET A 83 -9.70 2.64 4.79
N SER A 84 -8.84 2.24 5.72
CA SER A 84 -7.64 2.97 6.15
C SER A 84 -6.39 2.11 5.97
N LEU A 85 -5.20 2.70 6.07
CA LEU A 85 -3.95 1.96 6.03
C LEU A 85 -3.85 0.89 7.14
N ASP A 86 -4.32 1.19 8.36
CA ASP A 86 -4.41 0.20 9.45
C ASP A 86 -5.37 -0.96 9.10
N GLY A 87 -6.51 -0.64 8.46
CA GLY A 87 -7.44 -1.65 7.99
C GLY A 87 -6.81 -2.57 6.95
N LEU A 88 -6.05 -1.99 6.01
CA LEU A 88 -5.28 -2.75 5.03
C LEU A 88 -4.21 -3.63 5.71
N ALA A 89 -3.46 -3.09 6.68
CA ALA A 89 -2.48 -3.87 7.44
C ALA A 89 -3.13 -5.07 8.15
N GLY A 90 -4.33 -4.91 8.70
CA GLY A 90 -5.10 -6.01 9.29
C GLY A 90 -5.48 -7.09 8.27
N VAL A 91 -5.90 -6.70 7.07
CA VAL A 91 -6.21 -7.64 5.97
C VAL A 91 -4.96 -8.39 5.52
N LEU A 92 -3.84 -7.69 5.33
CA LEU A 92 -2.57 -8.28 4.94
C LEU A 92 -2.01 -9.23 6.00
N THR A 93 -2.17 -8.88 7.28
CA THR A 93 -1.78 -9.75 8.40
C THR A 93 -2.55 -11.08 8.40
N ALA A 94 -3.81 -11.06 7.98
CA ALA A 94 -4.65 -12.24 7.89
C ALA A 94 -4.37 -13.10 6.62
N ALA A 95 -3.62 -12.58 5.65
CA ALA A 95 -3.19 -13.35 4.49
C ALA A 95 -1.93 -14.15 4.83
N ASP A 96 -2.01 -15.48 4.72
CA ASP A 96 -0.94 -16.41 5.09
C ASP A 96 0.36 -16.13 4.33
N GLU A 97 0.27 -15.66 3.09
CA GLU A 97 1.40 -15.35 2.22
C GLU A 97 2.07 -13.99 2.55
N VAL A 98 1.39 -13.11 3.31
CA VAL A 98 1.86 -11.74 3.60
C VAL A 98 2.23 -11.56 5.06
N GLY A 99 1.34 -11.84 6.00
CA GLY A 99 1.57 -11.66 7.44
C GLY A 99 1.74 -10.20 7.91
N GLU A 100 2.18 -10.02 9.15
CA GLU A 100 2.30 -8.71 9.80
C GLU A 100 3.43 -7.85 9.19
N PRO A 101 3.24 -6.53 9.04
CA PRO A 101 4.32 -5.62 8.65
C PRO A 101 5.43 -5.53 9.70
N ASP A 102 6.67 -5.40 9.25
CA ASP A 102 7.83 -5.20 10.13
C ASP A 102 7.85 -3.80 10.78
N TYR A 103 7.16 -2.84 10.18
CA TYR A 103 6.94 -1.50 10.71
C TYR A 103 5.63 -0.91 10.17
N GLY A 104 4.92 -0.13 10.99
CA GLY A 104 3.72 0.58 10.56
C GLY A 104 3.46 1.83 11.38
N ASP A 105 2.99 2.88 10.72
CA ASP A 105 2.40 4.08 11.30
C ASP A 105 1.20 4.56 10.46
N ASN A 106 0.62 5.72 10.82
CA ASN A 106 -0.57 6.26 10.16
C ASN A 106 -0.37 6.65 8.68
N GLY A 107 0.86 6.71 8.17
CA GLY A 107 1.16 7.13 6.80
C GLY A 107 1.88 6.07 5.96
N MET A 108 2.53 5.11 6.60
CA MET A 108 3.34 4.10 5.92
C MET A 108 3.39 2.78 6.69
N MET A 109 3.38 1.67 5.95
CA MET A 109 3.79 0.36 6.47
C MET A 109 4.93 -0.21 5.64
N GLN A 110 5.81 -0.99 6.27
CA GLN A 110 6.99 -1.57 5.65
C GLN A 110 7.11 -3.05 5.95
N TYR A 111 7.52 -3.79 4.93
CA TYR A 111 7.90 -5.19 5.00
C TYR A 111 9.36 -5.35 4.61
N LEU A 112 10.03 -6.29 5.25
CA LEU A 112 11.40 -6.68 4.98
C LEU A 112 11.47 -8.21 4.90
N ARG A 113 11.50 -8.73 3.67
CA ARG A 113 11.68 -10.15 3.41
C ARG A 113 13.12 -10.47 3.10
N THR A 114 13.57 -11.62 3.58
CA THR A 114 14.92 -12.13 3.34
C THR A 114 14.81 -13.56 2.88
N GLU A 115 15.43 -13.85 1.74
CA GLU A 115 15.55 -15.19 1.18
C GLU A 115 17.03 -15.51 0.91
N ARG A 116 17.40 -16.78 0.98
CA ARG A 116 18.70 -17.25 0.52
C ARG A 116 18.53 -17.96 -0.82
N VAL A 117 18.99 -17.33 -1.89
CA VAL A 117 18.92 -17.88 -3.24
C VAL A 117 20.19 -18.68 -3.54
N VAL A 118 20.03 -19.96 -3.87
CA VAL A 118 21.13 -20.85 -4.28
C VAL A 118 20.85 -21.32 -5.70
N GLN A 119 21.67 -20.90 -6.67
CA GLN A 119 21.54 -21.35 -8.05
C GLN A 119 21.95 -22.84 -8.18
N PRO A 120 21.34 -23.64 -9.07
CA PRO A 120 21.55 -25.09 -9.17
C PRO A 120 23.02 -25.53 -9.36
N TYR A 121 23.87 -24.63 -9.89
CA TYR A 121 25.28 -24.89 -10.18
C TYR A 121 26.26 -24.10 -9.30
N GLN A 122 25.76 -23.41 -8.26
CA GLN A 122 26.56 -22.52 -7.42
C GLN A 122 26.49 -22.95 -5.95
N THR A 123 27.65 -23.23 -5.32
CA THR A 123 27.71 -23.66 -3.91
C THR A 123 27.53 -22.50 -2.92
N ARG A 124 27.85 -21.27 -3.34
CA ARG A 124 27.63 -20.04 -2.58
C ARG A 124 26.37 -19.34 -3.08
N GLY A 125 25.25 -19.52 -2.38
CA GLY A 125 24.07 -18.69 -2.59
C GLY A 125 24.28 -17.24 -2.14
N TYR A 126 23.44 -16.33 -2.62
CA TYR A 126 23.40 -14.94 -2.16
C TYR A 126 22.15 -14.70 -1.31
N LYS A 127 22.21 -13.65 -0.49
CA LYS A 127 21.05 -13.21 0.31
C LYS A 127 20.21 -12.26 -0.56
N LEU A 128 18.97 -12.61 -0.86
CA LEU A 128 18.00 -11.66 -1.40
C LEU A 128 17.31 -10.96 -0.23
N VAL A 129 17.28 -9.65 -0.26
CA VAL A 129 16.54 -8.83 0.70
C VAL A 129 15.58 -7.97 -0.10
N GLU A 130 14.29 -8.14 0.16
CA GLU A 130 13.23 -7.40 -0.49
C GLU A 130 12.56 -6.51 0.55
N MET A 131 12.64 -5.20 0.36
CA MET A 131 11.97 -4.21 1.20
C MET A 131 10.84 -3.58 0.42
N VAL A 132 9.63 -3.61 0.98
CA VAL A 132 8.47 -3.00 0.36
C VAL A 132 7.85 -2.02 1.34
N ARG A 133 7.66 -0.77 0.89
CA ARG A 133 6.91 0.24 1.65
C ARG A 133 5.59 0.50 0.99
N ILE A 134 4.54 0.66 1.78
CA ILE A 134 3.19 0.92 1.31
C ILE A 134 2.74 2.23 1.94
N TYR A 135 2.39 3.19 1.10
CA TYR A 135 1.91 4.51 1.48
C TYR A 135 0.46 4.69 1.08
N GLU A 136 -0.32 5.32 1.95
CA GLU A 136 -1.63 5.83 1.56
C GLU A 136 -1.47 7.15 0.82
N VAL A 137 -1.97 7.23 -0.43
CA VAL A 137 -2.05 8.51 -1.14
C VAL A 137 -3.31 9.25 -0.73
N ALA A 138 -3.16 10.56 -0.49
CA ALA A 138 -4.30 11.42 -0.22
C ALA A 138 -5.22 11.47 -1.46
N ASP A 139 -6.53 11.40 -1.19
CA ASP A 139 -7.65 11.20 -2.11
C ASP A 139 -7.51 11.84 -3.51
N LEU A 140 -7.82 11.05 -4.56
CA LEU A 140 -7.87 11.48 -5.97
C LEU A 140 -9.17 12.25 -6.34
N ALA A 141 -10.01 12.60 -5.36
CA ALA A 141 -11.15 13.48 -5.60
C ALA A 141 -11.51 14.32 -4.37
N SER A 142 -10.93 15.53 -4.29
CA SER A 142 -11.60 16.66 -3.62
C SER A 142 -12.32 17.53 -4.64
N PRO A 143 -13.62 17.33 -4.93
CA PRO A 143 -14.43 18.36 -5.51
C PRO A 143 -15.10 19.13 -4.37
N VAL A 144 -14.42 20.12 -3.79
CA VAL A 144 -15.16 21.15 -3.04
C VAL A 144 -14.54 22.51 -3.33
N GLY A 145 -15.06 23.11 -4.41
CA GLY A 145 -15.27 24.55 -4.40
C GLY A 145 -16.11 24.89 -3.17
N VAL A 146 -15.45 25.38 -2.12
CA VAL A 146 -16.10 26.26 -1.15
C VAL A 146 -16.02 27.63 -1.78
N THR A 147 -17.05 27.97 -2.54
CA THR A 147 -17.34 29.37 -2.88
C THR A 147 -17.52 30.10 -1.54
N ARG A 148 -16.61 31.01 -1.24
CA ARG A 148 -16.81 32.02 -0.21
C ARG A 148 -17.64 33.16 -0.77
#